data_AF-A0A396R292-F1
#
_entry.id   AF-A0A396R292-F1
#
_cell.length_a   1.000
_cell.length_b   1.000
_cell.length_c   1.000
_cell.angle_alpha   90.00
_cell.angle_beta   90.00
_cell.angle_gamma   90.00
#
_symmetry.space_group_name_H-M   'P 1'
#
loop_
_entity.id
_entity.type
_entity.pdbx_description
1 polymer ?
#
loop_
_entity_poly.entity_id
_entity_poly.type
_entity_poly.pdbx_seq_one_letter_code
_entity_poly.pdbx_strand_id
1 'polypeptide(L)'
;MISRTEKQTAADPVTRSYEDMESQIMQNIIRHVKNYGQLIDSDEWLMQKLAELGKLNQENIRIIAQAAGLNRAAVERMCYEVADTVLARVEPEMNALERVGAVDGAVPVHKSKNVQRAVNAVYRQAWDVLNTTNTKMLYTAQDAYKQLVQGIVNKAREIADKQSFLDILGKHATAEAIGSESRGQAIRSVLREFNETGIPAFVDKRGRKWTPEAYVSMTLRSTAGNVATESMMVRMEERGLNLIQVSSHSGARPKCAKDQGKIFDRNNGSGYVEDINGKKIRYYPWSSSSYGEPDGLFGINCGHHGLPFIPYVSRERWQPTEDFEENDREYRKMQTQRALERDVRKQKRLCSLYDEIGDKESFEQAAVALKSKEARLAAYTKQNGLARRKDREQVFGFERGISARSVAANKKVQKELAQKAADDKIKAEIKKTGMRGEISLRPEKLDVSGFSFDDAHINKEREHQVTRSEAERFIHEADVAVKKWNGRFVNYYGPNGAVFVDTENKNIRTAFRREQYDERTREMREVMEHEES
;
A
#
# COMPACT_ATOMS: atom_id res chain seq x y z
N MET A 1 -18.22 -25.35 13.90
CA MET A 1 -16.84 -24.86 13.68
C MET A 1 -16.80 -23.38 13.37
N ILE A 2 -15.61 -22.77 13.46
CA ILE A 2 -15.36 -21.38 13.06
C ILE A 2 -14.93 -21.28 11.58
N SER A 3 -15.49 -20.29 10.89
CA SER A 3 -15.19 -19.92 9.51
C SER A 3 -13.86 -19.19 9.39
N ARG A 4 -13.38 -19.03 8.14
CA ARG A 4 -12.19 -18.22 7.84
C ARG A 4 -12.33 -16.77 8.31
N THR A 5 -13.53 -16.21 8.24
CA THR A 5 -13.79 -14.84 8.71
C THR A 5 -13.74 -14.76 10.23
N GLU A 6 -14.31 -15.72 10.95
CA GLU A 6 -14.24 -15.76 12.42
C GLU A 6 -12.81 -15.94 12.93
N LYS A 7 -11.98 -16.78 12.27
CA LYS A 7 -10.54 -16.88 12.57
C LYS A 7 -9.83 -15.53 12.43
N GLN A 8 -10.20 -14.73 11.42
CA GLN A 8 -9.65 -13.39 11.22
C GLN A 8 -10.12 -12.45 12.33
N THR A 9 -11.43 -12.37 12.58
CA THR A 9 -12.02 -11.49 13.59
C THR A 9 -11.42 -11.76 14.99
N ALA A 10 -11.21 -13.03 15.34
CA ALA A 10 -10.58 -13.42 16.60
C ALA A 10 -9.13 -12.89 16.72
N ALA A 11 -8.38 -12.90 15.62
CA ALA A 11 -6.99 -12.44 15.58
C ALA A 11 -6.82 -10.92 15.43
N ASP A 12 -7.85 -10.20 14.98
CA ASP A 12 -7.77 -8.77 14.63
C ASP A 12 -7.31 -7.86 15.77
N PRO A 13 -7.80 -7.98 17.02
CA PRO A 13 -7.40 -7.08 18.10
C PRO A 13 -5.89 -7.06 18.34
N VAL A 14 -5.27 -8.24 18.36
CA VAL A 14 -3.82 -8.39 18.55
C VAL A 14 -3.07 -8.02 17.28
N THR A 15 -3.59 -8.39 16.10
CA THR A 15 -2.96 -8.06 14.82
C THR A 15 -2.79 -6.54 14.65
N ARG A 16 -3.84 -5.76 14.94
CA ARG A 16 -3.81 -4.29 14.85
C ARG A 16 -2.73 -3.67 15.74
N SER A 17 -2.51 -4.22 16.94
CA SER A 17 -1.43 -3.74 17.81
C SER A 17 -0.05 -3.80 17.15
N TYR A 18 0.23 -4.83 16.34
CA TYR A 18 1.50 -4.98 15.62
C TYR A 18 1.57 -4.13 14.34
N GLU A 19 0.43 -3.87 13.68
CA GLU A 19 0.33 -2.90 12.57
C GLU A 19 0.71 -1.50 13.03
N ASP A 20 0.13 -1.11 14.16
CA ASP A 20 0.37 0.17 14.79
C ASP A 20 1.81 0.26 15.28
N MET A 21 2.33 -0.81 15.89
CA MET A 21 3.70 -0.85 16.40
C MET A 21 4.76 -0.68 15.30
N GLU A 22 4.65 -1.38 14.17
CA GLU A 22 5.62 -1.23 13.07
C GLU A 22 5.63 0.22 12.55
N SER A 23 4.44 0.77 12.31
CA SER A 23 4.29 2.15 11.82
C SER A 23 4.82 3.17 12.83
N GLN A 24 4.55 2.98 14.13
CA GLN A 24 5.05 3.84 15.21
C GLN A 24 6.58 3.80 15.31
N ILE A 25 7.19 2.61 15.26
CA ILE A 25 8.66 2.48 15.28
C ILE A 25 9.27 3.18 14.05
N MET A 26 8.68 2.98 12.87
CA MET A 26 9.15 3.66 11.66
C MET A 26 9.02 5.17 11.78
N GLN A 27 7.89 5.70 12.23
CA GLN A 27 7.71 7.13 12.49
C GLN A 27 8.71 7.65 13.54
N ASN A 28 8.98 6.88 14.60
CA ASN A 28 9.95 7.25 15.63
C ASN A 28 11.37 7.38 15.04
N ILE A 29 11.78 6.39 14.24
CA ILE A 29 13.02 6.43 13.46
C ILE A 29 13.07 7.69 12.59
N ILE A 30 11.97 8.03 11.91
CA ILE A 30 11.90 9.22 11.06
C ILE A 30 11.99 10.53 11.85
N ARG A 31 11.37 10.62 13.03
CA ARG A 31 11.48 11.81 13.90
C ARG A 31 12.92 12.11 14.27
N HIS A 32 13.71 11.07 14.56
CA HIS A 32 15.13 11.21 14.83
C HIS A 32 15.95 11.66 13.62
N VAL A 33 15.45 11.48 12.40
CA VAL A 33 16.16 11.83 11.15
C VAL A 33 15.65 13.14 10.53
N LYS A 34 14.53 13.69 11.02
CA LYS A 34 13.85 14.87 10.48
C LYS A 34 14.71 16.13 10.35
N ASN A 35 15.75 16.28 11.17
CA ASN A 35 16.68 17.40 11.09
C ASN A 35 17.79 17.21 10.02
N TYR A 36 17.51 16.46 8.95
CA TYR A 36 18.47 16.18 7.88
C TYR A 36 18.98 17.44 7.16
N GLY A 37 18.20 18.53 7.14
CA GLY A 37 18.55 19.81 6.52
C GLY A 37 19.30 20.78 7.43
N GLN A 38 19.92 20.29 8.51
CA GLN A 38 20.80 21.11 9.35
C GLN A 38 22.02 21.54 8.54
N LEU A 39 22.45 22.79 8.69
CA LEU A 39 23.62 23.32 8.00
C LEU A 39 24.93 22.84 8.65
N ILE A 40 25.21 21.55 8.53
CA ILE A 40 26.42 20.87 9.03
C ILE A 40 26.94 19.90 7.96
N ASP A 41 28.18 19.44 8.10
CA ASP A 41 28.70 18.39 7.23
C ASP A 41 27.97 17.04 7.45
N SER A 42 27.94 16.20 6.42
CA SER A 42 27.26 14.91 6.47
C SER A 42 27.87 13.94 7.49
N ASP A 43 29.18 13.99 7.73
CA ASP A 43 29.87 13.10 8.66
C ASP A 43 29.61 13.50 10.11
N GLU A 44 29.57 14.81 10.38
CA GLU A 44 29.17 15.34 11.68
C GLU A 44 27.72 14.96 11.99
N TRP A 45 26.81 15.10 11.02
CA TRP A 45 25.42 14.68 11.18
C TRP A 45 25.31 13.18 11.47
N LEU A 46 26.07 12.33 10.78
CA LEU A 46 26.08 10.90 11.03
C LEU A 46 26.46 10.59 12.48
N MET A 47 27.52 11.22 12.99
CA MET A 47 27.97 11.03 14.37
C MET A 47 26.91 11.45 15.38
N GLN A 48 26.24 12.59 15.16
CA GLN A 48 25.12 13.03 16.00
C GLN A 48 23.98 11.99 16.01
N LYS A 49 23.64 11.41 14.86
CA LYS A 49 22.59 10.38 14.76
C LYS A 49 22.96 9.05 15.38
N LEU A 50 24.21 8.61 15.23
CA LEU A 50 24.67 7.41 15.91
C LEU A 50 24.69 7.59 17.45
N ALA A 51 24.95 8.80 17.95
CA ALA A 51 24.87 9.10 19.39
C ALA A 51 23.42 9.05 19.94
N GLU A 52 22.41 9.35 19.12
CA GLU A 52 20.99 9.27 19.50
C GLU A 52 20.46 7.83 19.63
N LEU A 53 21.23 6.82 19.20
CA LEU A 53 20.79 5.42 19.13
C LEU A 53 20.29 4.87 20.47
N GLY A 54 20.91 5.27 21.59
CA GLY A 54 20.49 4.85 22.93
C GLY A 54 19.09 5.37 23.29
N LYS A 55 18.81 6.64 22.97
CA LYS A 55 17.50 7.27 23.19
C LYS A 55 16.43 6.63 22.30
N LEU A 56 16.71 6.48 21.01
CA LEU A 56 15.82 5.80 20.07
C LEU A 56 15.45 4.39 20.58
N ASN A 57 16.44 3.64 21.06
CA ASN A 57 16.22 2.29 21.56
C ASN A 57 15.29 2.27 22.78
N GLN A 58 15.46 3.21 23.72
CA GLN A 58 14.56 3.35 24.88
C GLN A 58 13.12 3.66 24.47
N GLU A 59 12.93 4.52 23.47
CA GLU A 59 11.61 4.86 22.94
C GLU A 59 10.95 3.66 22.24
N ASN A 60 11.71 2.93 21.41
CA ASN A 60 11.23 1.72 20.75
C ASN A 60 10.87 0.62 21.77
N ILE A 61 11.63 0.47 22.86
CA ILE A 61 11.28 -0.45 23.96
C ILE A 61 9.92 -0.09 24.55
N ARG A 62 9.60 1.20 24.76
CA ARG A 62 8.30 1.62 25.29
C ARG A 62 7.16 1.29 24.33
N ILE A 63 7.34 1.56 23.03
CA ILE A 63 6.36 1.23 21.98
C ILE A 63 6.07 -0.27 21.96
N ILE A 64 7.12 -1.11 21.99
CA ILE A 64 6.99 -2.57 21.98
C ILE A 64 6.35 -3.07 23.28
N ALA A 65 6.77 -2.57 24.44
CA ALA A 65 6.26 -3.00 25.74
C ALA A 65 4.77 -2.71 25.91
N GLN A 66 4.32 -1.53 25.46
CA GLN A 66 2.91 -1.15 25.51
C GLN A 66 2.04 -2.13 24.71
N ALA A 67 2.46 -2.46 23.48
CA ALA A 67 1.74 -3.42 22.66
C ALA A 67 1.82 -4.85 23.21
N ALA A 68 3.00 -5.30 23.67
CA ALA A 68 3.19 -6.63 24.25
C ALA A 68 2.31 -6.86 25.50
N GLY A 69 2.16 -5.85 26.36
CA GLY A 69 1.34 -5.93 27.57
C GLY A 69 -0.15 -6.18 27.26
N LEU A 70 -0.69 -5.51 26.24
CA LEU A 70 -2.08 -5.70 25.79
C LEU A 70 -2.32 -7.09 25.19
N ASN A 71 -1.29 -7.68 24.58
CA ASN A 71 -1.43 -8.88 23.77
C ASN A 71 -1.55 -10.18 24.59
N ARG A 72 -0.96 -10.25 25.80
CA ARG A 72 -0.97 -11.50 26.58
C ARG A 72 -2.38 -11.98 26.91
N ALA A 73 -3.16 -11.11 27.55
CA ALA A 73 -4.53 -11.40 27.96
C ALA A 73 -5.45 -11.53 26.74
N ALA A 74 -5.19 -10.78 25.66
CA ALA A 74 -5.97 -10.84 24.44
C ALA A 74 -5.81 -12.18 23.70
N VAL A 75 -4.59 -12.72 23.57
CA VAL A 75 -4.36 -14.04 22.94
C VAL A 75 -4.95 -15.16 23.79
N GLU A 76 -4.78 -15.09 25.11
CA GLU A 76 -5.38 -16.07 26.03
C GLU A 76 -6.91 -16.10 25.88
N ARG A 77 -7.54 -14.92 25.98
CA ARG A 77 -8.98 -14.77 25.81
C ARG A 77 -9.45 -15.28 24.45
N MET A 78 -8.76 -14.89 23.38
CA MET A 78 -9.05 -15.37 22.02
C MET A 78 -9.08 -16.90 21.96
N CYS A 79 -8.10 -17.58 22.58
CA CYS A 79 -8.05 -19.04 22.58
C CYS A 79 -9.24 -19.65 23.31
N TYR A 80 -9.56 -19.19 24.52
CA TYR A 80 -10.70 -19.72 25.28
C TYR A 80 -12.05 -19.42 24.61
N GLU A 81 -12.27 -18.21 24.10
CA GLU A 81 -13.51 -17.85 23.39
C GLU A 81 -13.72 -18.69 22.12
N VAL A 82 -12.63 -18.97 21.39
CA VAL A 82 -12.68 -19.85 20.22
C VAL A 82 -13.02 -21.28 20.63
N ALA A 83 -12.40 -21.81 21.69
CA ALA A 83 -12.70 -23.13 22.20
C ALA A 83 -14.18 -23.24 22.59
N ASP A 84 -14.68 -22.32 23.41
CA ASP A 84 -16.08 -22.28 23.87
C ASP A 84 -17.04 -22.20 22.68
N THR A 85 -16.77 -21.32 21.71
CA THR A 85 -17.59 -21.17 20.51
C THR A 85 -17.67 -22.47 19.71
N VAL A 86 -16.53 -23.16 19.55
CA VAL A 86 -16.47 -24.40 18.77
C VAL A 86 -17.22 -25.50 19.50
N LEU A 87 -16.97 -25.67 20.79
CA LEU A 87 -17.58 -26.71 21.60
C LEU A 87 -19.09 -26.53 21.70
N ALA A 88 -19.58 -25.30 21.90
CA ALA A 88 -21.01 -25.00 21.86
C ALA A 88 -21.69 -25.44 20.53
N ARG A 89 -20.95 -25.40 19.41
CA ARG A 89 -21.47 -25.80 18.08
C ARG A 89 -21.39 -27.31 17.82
N VAL A 90 -20.38 -28.00 18.34
CA VAL A 90 -20.17 -29.43 18.02
C VAL A 90 -20.76 -30.38 19.06
N GLU A 91 -20.86 -29.97 20.32
CA GLU A 91 -21.36 -30.82 21.42
C GLU A 91 -22.79 -31.33 21.23
N PRO A 92 -23.77 -30.54 20.72
CA PRO A 92 -25.13 -31.04 20.55
C PRO A 92 -25.25 -32.26 19.63
N GLU A 93 -24.47 -32.32 18.55
CA GLU A 93 -24.45 -33.45 17.62
C GLU A 93 -23.70 -34.65 18.22
N MET A 94 -22.60 -34.40 18.94
CA MET A 94 -21.86 -35.47 19.65
C MET A 94 -22.67 -36.11 20.79
N ASN A 95 -23.51 -35.34 21.48
CA ASN A 95 -24.38 -35.86 22.54
C ASN A 95 -25.56 -36.69 22.02
N ALA A 96 -25.82 -36.68 20.71
CA ALA A 96 -26.87 -37.53 20.13
C ALA A 96 -26.59 -39.03 20.39
N LEU A 97 -25.32 -39.43 20.42
CA LEU A 97 -24.90 -40.79 20.74
C LEU A 97 -25.10 -41.15 22.22
N GLU A 98 -24.87 -40.20 23.13
CA GLU A 98 -25.12 -40.36 24.56
C GLU A 98 -26.62 -40.55 24.83
N ARG A 99 -27.49 -39.80 24.13
CA ARG A 99 -28.96 -39.90 24.27
C ARG A 99 -29.53 -41.25 23.86
N VAL A 100 -28.87 -41.95 22.94
CA VAL A 100 -29.26 -43.30 22.50
C VAL A 100 -28.49 -44.41 23.22
N GLY A 101 -27.67 -44.06 24.22
CA GLY A 101 -26.89 -45.02 25.02
C GLY A 101 -25.76 -45.72 24.26
N ALA A 102 -25.33 -45.18 23.12
CA ALA A 102 -24.28 -45.78 22.29
C ALA A 102 -22.86 -45.50 22.80
N VAL A 103 -22.69 -44.46 23.63
CA VAL A 103 -21.42 -44.09 24.28
C VAL A 103 -21.69 -43.58 25.70
N ASP A 104 -20.73 -43.77 26.61
CA ASP A 104 -20.76 -43.18 27.95
C ASP A 104 -20.73 -41.65 27.87
N GLY A 105 -21.43 -41.00 28.80
CA GLY A 105 -21.48 -39.53 28.86
C GLY A 105 -20.12 -38.91 29.14
N ALA A 106 -19.67 -38.00 28.27
CA ALA A 106 -18.39 -37.33 28.47
C ALA A 106 -18.46 -36.32 29.64
N VAL A 107 -17.31 -36.05 30.27
CA VAL A 107 -17.19 -34.97 31.27
C VAL A 107 -17.72 -33.66 30.67
N PRO A 108 -18.52 -32.86 31.40
CA PRO A 108 -19.00 -31.57 30.91
C PRO A 108 -17.86 -30.69 30.42
N VAL A 109 -18.06 -29.96 29.31
CA VAL A 109 -17.03 -29.15 28.64
C VAL A 109 -16.21 -28.29 29.61
N HIS A 110 -16.88 -27.52 30.47
CA HIS A 110 -16.23 -26.63 31.44
C HIS A 110 -15.36 -27.36 32.49
N LYS A 111 -15.52 -28.68 32.62
CA LYS A 111 -14.74 -29.55 33.52
C LYS A 111 -13.68 -30.39 32.78
N SER A 112 -13.62 -30.37 31.44
CA SER A 112 -12.62 -31.15 30.71
C SER A 112 -11.21 -30.56 30.88
N LYS A 113 -10.40 -31.23 31.70
CA LYS A 113 -8.97 -30.91 31.85
C LYS A 113 -8.19 -31.15 30.55
N ASN A 114 -8.67 -32.03 29.67
CA ASN A 114 -8.01 -32.30 28.38
C ASN A 114 -8.15 -31.12 27.44
N VAL A 115 -9.37 -30.57 27.31
CA VAL A 115 -9.61 -29.35 26.53
C VAL A 115 -8.77 -28.19 27.08
N GLN A 116 -8.80 -27.96 28.40
CA GLN A 116 -8.00 -26.90 29.02
C GLN A 116 -6.49 -27.07 28.73
N ARG A 117 -5.96 -28.30 28.78
CA ARG A 117 -4.55 -28.58 28.44
C ARG A 117 -4.25 -28.29 26.97
N ALA A 118 -5.12 -28.71 26.05
CA ALA A 118 -4.95 -28.48 24.61
C ALA A 118 -4.97 -26.98 24.27
N VAL A 119 -5.96 -26.24 24.78
CA VAL A 119 -6.06 -24.78 24.58
C VAL A 119 -4.81 -24.08 25.14
N ASN A 120 -4.38 -24.43 26.36
CA ASN A 120 -3.19 -23.84 26.97
C ASN A 120 -1.90 -24.15 26.19
N ALA A 121 -1.77 -25.33 25.60
CA ALA A 121 -0.60 -25.68 24.79
C ALA A 121 -0.51 -24.78 23.53
N VAL A 122 -1.64 -24.62 22.81
CA VAL A 122 -1.70 -23.76 21.62
C VAL A 122 -1.52 -22.28 21.97
N TYR A 123 -2.08 -21.83 23.10
CA TYR A 123 -1.85 -20.48 23.65
C TYR A 123 -0.36 -20.24 23.93
N ARG A 124 0.32 -21.14 24.65
CA ARG A 124 1.74 -20.99 24.99
C ARG A 124 2.62 -20.89 23.75
N GLN A 125 2.34 -21.70 22.73
CA GLN A 125 3.05 -21.63 21.45
C GLN A 125 2.86 -20.27 20.77
N ALA A 126 1.63 -19.75 20.72
CA ALA A 126 1.37 -18.44 20.15
C ALA A 126 2.08 -17.33 20.94
N TRP A 127 2.05 -17.40 22.27
CA TRP A 127 2.70 -16.42 23.14
C TRP A 127 4.21 -16.37 22.96
N ASP A 128 4.87 -17.53 22.85
CA ASP A 128 6.32 -17.62 22.60
C ASP A 128 6.72 -16.97 21.26
N VAL A 129 5.92 -17.20 20.21
CA VAL A 129 6.11 -16.57 18.89
C VAL A 129 6.01 -15.04 18.99
N LEU A 130 5.04 -14.52 19.76
CA LEU A 130 4.87 -13.09 19.97
C LEU A 130 6.06 -12.48 20.74
N ASN A 131 6.56 -13.15 21.78
CA ASN A 131 7.75 -12.68 22.52
C ASN A 131 9.01 -12.64 21.65
N THR A 132 9.20 -13.69 20.85
CA THR A 132 10.29 -13.76 19.87
C THR A 132 10.18 -12.65 18.84
N THR A 133 8.96 -12.39 18.36
CA THR A 133 8.66 -11.30 17.42
C THR A 133 9.01 -9.94 18.01
N ASN A 134 8.54 -9.63 19.23
CA ASN A 134 8.83 -8.38 19.93
C ASN A 134 10.35 -8.15 20.10
N THR A 135 11.05 -9.21 20.51
CA THR A 135 12.51 -9.17 20.68
C THR A 135 13.21 -8.91 19.35
N LYS A 136 12.79 -9.59 18.28
CA LYS A 136 13.39 -9.42 16.95
C LYS A 136 13.15 -8.02 16.39
N MET A 137 11.94 -7.49 16.58
CA MET A 137 11.58 -6.12 16.16
C MET A 137 12.47 -5.07 16.79
N LEU A 138 12.86 -5.22 18.05
CA LEU A 138 13.75 -4.27 18.71
C LEU A 138 15.11 -4.21 18.01
N TYR A 139 15.72 -5.38 17.76
CA TYR A 139 17.02 -5.45 17.06
C TYR A 139 16.92 -4.97 15.62
N THR A 140 15.87 -5.36 14.88
CA THR A 140 15.72 -4.94 13.48
C THR A 140 15.38 -3.45 13.35
N ALA A 141 14.71 -2.84 14.33
CA ALA A 141 14.52 -1.40 14.38
C ALA A 141 15.84 -0.65 14.56
N GLN A 142 16.72 -1.15 15.44
CA GLN A 142 18.05 -0.59 15.65
C GLN A 142 18.89 -0.66 14.38
N ASP A 143 18.89 -1.81 13.71
CA ASP A 143 19.62 -2.02 12.45
C ASP A 143 19.04 -1.15 11.32
N ALA A 144 17.72 -1.05 11.22
CA ALA A 144 17.06 -0.23 10.21
C ALA A 144 17.39 1.25 10.38
N TYR A 145 17.48 1.74 11.62
CA TYR A 145 17.93 3.12 11.90
C TYR A 145 19.37 3.35 11.42
N LYS A 146 20.31 2.46 11.80
CA LYS A 146 21.72 2.55 11.38
C LYS A 146 21.85 2.53 9.86
N GLN A 147 21.13 1.63 9.19
CA GLN A 147 21.12 1.53 7.73
C GLN A 147 20.53 2.78 7.07
N LEU A 148 19.46 3.35 7.64
CA LEU A 148 18.84 4.57 7.15
C LEU A 148 19.83 5.75 7.21
N VAL A 149 20.44 6.02 8.38
CA VAL A 149 21.36 7.16 8.54
C VAL A 149 22.62 7.01 7.70
N GLN A 150 23.19 5.79 7.62
CA GLN A 150 24.34 5.51 6.75
C GLN A 150 23.97 5.65 5.27
N GLY A 151 22.80 5.15 4.88
CA GLY A 151 22.29 5.26 3.51
C GLY A 151 22.10 6.71 3.07
N ILE A 152 21.57 7.56 3.96
CA ILE A 152 21.40 9.00 3.71
C ILE A 152 22.76 9.64 3.43
N VAL A 153 23.76 9.40 4.28
CA VAL A 153 25.10 10.00 4.14
C VAL A 153 25.79 9.51 2.88
N ASN A 154 25.76 8.21 2.62
CA ASN A 154 26.35 7.63 1.40
C ASN A 154 25.71 8.23 0.14
N LYS A 155 24.38 8.36 0.13
CA LYS A 155 23.66 8.94 -1.01
C LYS A 155 23.88 10.45 -1.13
N ALA A 156 24.01 11.16 -0.01
CA ALA A 156 24.33 12.58 0.02
C ALA A 156 25.71 12.84 -0.58
N ARG A 157 26.74 12.05 -0.23
CA ARG A 157 28.07 12.12 -0.85
C ARG A 157 28.00 11.91 -2.36
N GLU A 158 27.29 10.87 -2.82
CA GLU A 158 27.09 10.62 -4.27
C GLU A 158 26.41 11.82 -4.98
N ILE A 159 25.52 12.54 -4.31
CA ILE A 159 24.85 13.72 -4.87
C ILE A 159 25.77 14.94 -4.87
N ALA A 160 26.50 15.16 -3.78
CA ALA A 160 27.45 16.26 -3.62
C ALA A 160 28.58 16.21 -4.66
N ASP A 161 29.01 15.00 -5.04
CA ASP A 161 30.08 14.79 -6.02
C ASP A 161 29.62 15.01 -7.49
N LYS A 162 28.32 15.19 -7.75
CA LYS A 162 27.80 15.39 -9.11
C LYS A 162 28.01 16.84 -9.54
N GLN A 163 28.73 17.03 -10.66
CA GLN A 163 28.95 18.36 -11.24
C GLN A 163 27.65 19.13 -11.47
N SER A 164 26.60 18.47 -11.97
CA SER A 164 25.28 19.09 -12.17
C SER A 164 24.66 19.64 -10.89
N PHE A 165 24.98 19.07 -9.72
CA PHE A 165 24.50 19.55 -8.43
C PHE A 165 25.29 20.78 -7.97
N LEU A 166 26.62 20.75 -8.14
CA LEU A 166 27.49 21.90 -7.87
C LEU A 166 27.16 23.10 -8.77
N ASP A 167 26.81 22.85 -10.03
CA ASP A 167 26.42 23.89 -10.98
C ASP A 167 25.11 24.59 -10.57
N ILE A 168 24.16 23.87 -9.95
CA ILE A 168 22.90 24.42 -9.44
C ILE A 168 23.13 25.28 -8.20
N LEU A 169 23.98 24.83 -7.28
CA LEU A 169 24.28 25.56 -6.04
C LEU A 169 25.20 26.77 -6.29
N GLY A 170 25.96 26.75 -7.38
CA GLY A 170 26.90 27.79 -7.76
C GLY A 170 28.24 27.68 -7.04
N LYS A 171 29.25 28.40 -7.56
CA LYS A 171 30.67 28.30 -7.14
C LYS A 171 30.98 28.78 -5.72
N HIS A 172 30.01 29.35 -4.99
CA HIS A 172 30.19 29.93 -3.66
C HIS A 172 29.47 29.16 -2.54
N ALA A 173 28.90 27.99 -2.83
CA ALA A 173 28.25 27.17 -1.82
C ALA A 173 29.27 26.64 -0.80
N THR A 174 28.97 26.80 0.49
CA THR A 174 29.81 26.25 1.57
C THR A 174 29.62 24.74 1.71
N ALA A 175 30.57 24.04 2.34
CA ALA A 175 30.48 22.60 2.57
C ALA A 175 29.20 22.22 3.35
N GLU A 176 28.79 23.05 4.31
CA GLU A 176 27.58 22.88 5.11
C GLU A 176 26.31 23.04 4.26
N ALA A 177 26.30 24.00 3.31
CA ALA A 177 25.19 24.19 2.38
C ALA A 177 25.07 23.00 1.40
N ILE A 178 26.18 22.57 0.82
CA ILE A 178 26.26 21.38 -0.05
C ILE A 178 25.81 20.13 0.71
N GLY A 179 26.26 19.94 1.95
CA GLY A 179 25.90 18.82 2.81
C GLY A 179 24.42 18.81 3.20
N SER A 180 23.83 19.97 3.50
CA SER A 180 22.39 20.09 3.80
C SER A 180 21.51 19.75 2.59
N GLU A 181 21.80 20.35 1.44
CA GLU A 181 21.00 20.20 0.22
C GLU A 181 21.07 18.77 -0.35
N SER A 182 22.28 18.17 -0.34
CA SER A 182 22.48 16.79 -0.78
C SER A 182 21.79 15.77 0.13
N ARG A 183 21.79 15.99 1.45
CA ARG A 183 21.00 15.18 2.41
C ARG A 183 19.50 15.31 2.19
N GLY A 184 19.02 16.51 1.86
CA GLY A 184 17.62 16.76 1.50
C GLY A 184 17.15 15.96 0.28
N GLN A 185 18.00 15.77 -0.73
CA GLN A 185 17.69 14.89 -1.86
C GLN A 185 17.87 13.40 -1.52
N ALA A 186 18.89 13.06 -0.72
CA ALA A 186 19.18 11.69 -0.31
C ALA A 186 18.05 11.07 0.53
N ILE A 187 17.52 11.81 1.52
CA ILE A 187 16.46 11.32 2.41
C ILE A 187 15.23 10.87 1.60
N ARG A 188 14.86 11.60 0.54
CA ARG A 188 13.72 11.26 -0.33
C ARG A 188 13.86 9.90 -1.00
N SER A 189 15.09 9.56 -1.41
CA SER A 189 15.43 8.28 -2.05
C SER A 189 15.45 7.15 -1.03
N VAL A 190 16.21 7.33 0.06
CA VAL A 190 16.42 6.27 1.07
C VAL A 190 15.12 5.94 1.81
N LEU A 191 14.23 6.92 2.00
CA LEU A 191 12.91 6.67 2.61
C LEU A 191 12.04 5.69 1.84
N ARG A 192 12.15 5.64 0.50
CA ARG A 192 11.41 4.67 -0.30
C ARG A 192 11.92 3.26 -0.01
N GLU A 193 13.23 3.06 0.04
CA GLU A 193 13.86 1.78 0.37
C GLU A 193 13.57 1.34 1.81
N PHE A 194 13.64 2.29 2.75
CA PHE A 194 13.26 2.07 4.15
C PHE A 194 11.79 1.64 4.25
N ASN A 195 10.89 2.31 3.51
CA ASN A 195 9.48 1.91 3.48
C ASN A 195 9.24 0.56 2.80
N GLU A 196 9.98 0.22 1.74
CA GLU A 196 9.83 -1.08 1.07
C GLU A 196 10.30 -2.24 1.97
N THR A 197 11.34 -2.00 2.76
CA THR A 197 11.90 -2.98 3.70
C THR A 197 11.06 -3.11 4.97
N GLY A 198 10.60 -1.99 5.54
CA GLY A 198 9.90 -1.95 6.83
C GLY A 198 10.78 -2.41 8.00
N ILE A 199 10.15 -2.82 9.09
CA ILE A 199 10.82 -3.39 10.27
C ILE A 199 10.47 -4.89 10.36
N PRO A 200 11.22 -5.77 9.67
CA PRO A 200 10.84 -7.18 9.61
C PRO A 200 10.95 -7.86 10.98
N ALA A 201 9.96 -8.68 11.30
CA ALA A 201 9.88 -9.49 12.52
C ALA A 201 10.38 -10.91 12.33
N PHE A 202 10.32 -11.42 11.09
CA PHE A 202 10.61 -12.81 10.79
C PHE A 202 11.25 -12.92 9.40
N VAL A 203 12.19 -13.84 9.27
CA VAL A 203 12.81 -14.21 7.99
C VAL A 203 12.58 -15.70 7.79
N ASP A 204 11.93 -16.06 6.70
CA ASP A 204 11.65 -17.47 6.45
C ASP A 204 12.86 -18.22 5.85
N LYS A 205 12.73 -19.55 5.73
CA LYS A 205 13.79 -20.42 5.18
C LYS A 205 14.23 -20.05 3.75
N ARG A 206 13.44 -19.27 3.01
CA ARG A 206 13.75 -18.80 1.66
C ARG A 206 14.32 -17.37 1.66
N GLY A 207 14.63 -16.82 2.83
CA GLY A 207 15.18 -15.47 2.99
C GLY A 207 14.15 -14.36 2.85
N ARG A 208 12.85 -14.67 2.74
CA ARG A 208 11.83 -13.62 2.62
C ARG A 208 11.64 -12.95 3.98
N LYS A 209 11.67 -11.62 3.98
CA LYS A 209 11.43 -10.78 5.16
C LYS A 209 9.93 -10.55 5.33
N TRP A 210 9.41 -10.82 6.51
CA TRP A 210 7.99 -10.66 6.84
C TRP A 210 7.83 -9.47 7.79
N THR A 211 6.85 -8.61 7.51
CA THR A 211 6.44 -7.57 8.45
C THR A 211 5.86 -8.22 9.73
N PRO A 212 5.94 -7.53 10.88
CA PRO A 212 5.42 -8.04 12.14
C PRO A 212 3.93 -8.35 12.07
N GLU A 213 3.13 -7.45 11.51
CA GLU A 213 1.72 -7.73 11.26
C GLU A 213 1.53 -8.99 10.41
N ALA A 214 2.17 -9.10 9.25
CA ALA A 214 1.91 -10.23 8.36
C ALA A 214 2.20 -11.58 9.04
N TYR A 215 3.29 -11.64 9.81
CA TYR A 215 3.69 -12.83 10.55
C TYR A 215 2.77 -13.12 11.74
N VAL A 216 2.47 -12.11 12.57
CA VAL A 216 1.60 -12.26 13.74
C VAL A 216 0.16 -12.56 13.33
N SER A 217 -0.38 -11.86 12.32
CA SER A 217 -1.72 -12.12 11.78
C SER A 217 -1.85 -13.55 11.26
N MET A 218 -0.85 -14.02 10.54
CA MET A 218 -0.80 -15.41 10.07
C MET A 218 -0.80 -16.38 11.27
N THR A 219 0.09 -16.15 12.23
CA THR A 219 0.25 -16.99 13.42
C THR A 219 -1.06 -17.09 14.19
N LEU A 220 -1.68 -15.95 14.53
CA LEU A 220 -2.90 -15.92 15.34
C LEU A 220 -4.13 -16.51 14.65
N ARG A 221 -4.27 -16.32 13.34
CA ARG A 221 -5.33 -17.02 12.58
C ARG A 221 -5.15 -18.53 12.60
N SER A 222 -3.90 -18.98 12.53
CA SER A 222 -3.57 -20.40 12.67
C SER A 222 -3.77 -20.88 14.10
N THR A 223 -3.42 -20.08 15.12
CA THR A 223 -3.73 -20.35 16.53
C THR A 223 -5.22 -20.55 16.73
N ALA A 224 -6.07 -19.62 16.26
CA ALA A 224 -7.53 -19.77 16.34
C ALA A 224 -8.03 -21.04 15.64
N GLY A 225 -7.50 -21.33 14.43
CA GLY A 225 -7.82 -22.57 13.72
C GLY A 225 -7.41 -23.83 14.48
N ASN A 226 -6.22 -23.84 15.06
CA ASN A 226 -5.68 -24.96 15.82
C ASN A 226 -6.47 -25.16 17.11
N VAL A 227 -6.75 -24.10 17.88
CA VAL A 227 -7.58 -24.20 19.09
C VAL A 227 -8.94 -24.82 18.76
N ALA A 228 -9.58 -24.37 17.68
CA ALA A 228 -10.84 -24.94 17.23
C ALA A 228 -10.73 -26.44 16.91
N THR A 229 -9.73 -26.82 16.11
CA THR A 229 -9.50 -28.21 15.71
C THR A 229 -9.16 -29.10 16.90
N GLU A 230 -8.20 -28.71 17.72
CA GLU A 230 -7.73 -29.49 18.88
C GLU A 230 -8.83 -29.65 19.93
N SER A 231 -9.58 -28.58 20.23
CA SER A 231 -10.70 -28.67 21.18
C SER A 231 -11.76 -29.67 20.71
N MET A 232 -12.11 -29.63 19.43
CA MET A 232 -13.04 -30.59 18.84
C MET A 232 -12.47 -32.01 18.86
N MET A 233 -11.21 -32.20 18.44
CA MET A 233 -10.57 -33.53 18.38
C MET A 233 -10.44 -34.19 19.76
N VAL A 234 -10.11 -33.43 20.80
CA VAL A 234 -10.10 -33.91 22.19
C VAL A 234 -11.50 -34.35 22.62
N ARG A 235 -12.54 -33.57 22.28
CA ARG A 235 -13.93 -33.92 22.63
C ARG A 235 -14.49 -35.10 21.87
N MET A 236 -13.99 -35.33 20.65
CA MET A 236 -14.25 -36.55 19.91
C MET A 236 -13.57 -37.76 20.57
N GLU A 237 -12.32 -37.61 20.97
CA GLU A 237 -11.54 -38.69 21.61
C GLU A 237 -12.15 -39.12 22.94
N GLU A 238 -12.59 -38.17 23.78
CA GLU A 238 -13.31 -38.44 25.03
C GLU A 238 -14.63 -39.21 24.84
N ARG A 239 -15.11 -39.36 23.59
CA ARG A 239 -16.32 -40.09 23.20
C ARG A 239 -16.06 -41.25 22.24
N GLY A 240 -14.80 -41.59 21.98
CA GLY A 240 -14.43 -42.64 21.03
C GLY A 240 -14.80 -42.34 19.57
N LEU A 241 -14.98 -41.06 19.19
CA LEU A 241 -15.31 -40.65 17.83
C LEU A 241 -14.04 -40.37 17.01
N ASN A 242 -13.98 -40.94 15.80
CA ASN A 242 -12.76 -40.89 14.98
C ASN A 242 -12.96 -40.33 13.57
N LEU A 243 -14.21 -40.28 13.07
CA LEU A 243 -14.49 -39.77 11.73
C LEU A 243 -14.66 -38.26 11.72
N ILE A 244 -13.96 -37.58 10.82
CA ILE A 244 -14.05 -36.13 10.60
C ILE A 244 -14.39 -35.87 9.14
N GLN A 245 -15.46 -35.11 8.87
CA GLN A 245 -15.71 -34.54 7.55
C GLN A 245 -15.03 -33.18 7.40
N VAL A 246 -14.24 -33.02 6.35
CA VAL A 246 -13.55 -31.76 6.03
C VAL A 246 -14.48 -30.83 5.26
N SER A 247 -14.57 -29.57 5.67
CA SER A 247 -15.31 -28.54 4.94
C SER A 247 -14.85 -28.38 3.49
N SER A 248 -15.70 -27.91 2.59
CA SER A 248 -15.31 -27.48 1.23
C SER A 248 -15.52 -25.98 1.03
N HIS A 249 -14.64 -25.34 0.26
CA HIS A 249 -14.82 -23.95 -0.17
C HIS A 249 -14.06 -23.64 -1.46
N SER A 250 -14.54 -22.66 -2.23
CA SER A 250 -13.83 -22.20 -3.44
C SER A 250 -12.47 -21.59 -3.10
N GLY A 251 -11.49 -21.78 -4.00
CA GLY A 251 -10.12 -21.28 -3.85
C GLY A 251 -9.38 -21.85 -2.65
N ALA A 252 -9.61 -23.12 -2.33
CA ALA A 252 -8.79 -23.91 -1.43
C ALA A 252 -7.33 -23.91 -1.89
N ARG A 253 -6.41 -23.97 -0.93
CA ARG A 253 -4.98 -24.10 -1.26
C ARG A 253 -4.74 -25.42 -1.98
N PRO A 254 -3.79 -25.51 -2.93
CA PRO A 254 -3.57 -26.71 -3.73
C PRO A 254 -3.49 -28.02 -2.92
N LYS A 255 -2.72 -28.03 -1.82
CA LYS A 255 -2.60 -29.23 -0.96
C LYS A 255 -3.86 -29.59 -0.17
N CYS A 256 -4.71 -28.61 0.13
CA CYS A 256 -5.96 -28.86 0.83
C CYS A 256 -7.11 -29.22 -0.12
N ALA A 257 -7.05 -28.80 -1.39
CA ALA A 257 -8.10 -29.06 -2.37
C ALA A 257 -8.35 -30.57 -2.54
N LYS A 258 -7.29 -31.39 -2.50
CA LYS A 258 -7.42 -32.86 -2.57
C LYS A 258 -8.14 -33.48 -1.37
N ASP A 259 -8.24 -32.78 -0.24
CA ASP A 259 -8.79 -33.29 1.02
C ASP A 259 -10.18 -32.72 1.31
N GLN A 260 -10.58 -31.61 0.68
CA GLN A 260 -11.86 -30.95 0.98
C GLN A 260 -13.02 -31.92 0.73
N GLY A 261 -14.09 -31.81 1.53
CA GLY A 261 -15.31 -32.61 1.39
C GLY A 261 -15.21 -34.07 1.86
N LYS A 262 -14.00 -34.63 1.92
CA LYS A 262 -13.78 -36.03 2.31
C LYS A 262 -14.03 -36.25 3.81
N ILE A 263 -14.41 -37.47 4.13
CA ILE A 263 -14.45 -37.98 5.50
C ILE A 263 -13.14 -38.74 5.75
N PHE A 264 -12.45 -38.43 6.84
CA PHE A 264 -11.24 -39.13 7.26
C PHE A 264 -11.42 -39.81 8.61
N ASP A 265 -10.84 -41.00 8.76
CA ASP A 265 -10.75 -41.71 10.02
C ASP A 265 -9.40 -41.46 10.70
N ARG A 266 -9.44 -40.81 11.87
CA ARG A 266 -8.26 -40.53 12.72
C ARG A 266 -7.50 -41.79 13.14
N ASN A 267 -8.16 -42.95 13.18
CA ASN A 267 -7.51 -44.24 13.44
C ASN A 267 -6.87 -44.87 12.20
N ASN A 268 -6.83 -44.13 11.08
CA ASN A 268 -6.27 -44.56 9.80
C ASN A 268 -7.01 -45.75 9.15
N GLY A 269 -8.27 -45.98 9.51
CA GLY A 269 -9.13 -46.90 8.80
C GLY A 269 -9.57 -46.36 7.43
N SER A 270 -10.08 -47.25 6.60
CA SER A 270 -10.79 -46.87 5.38
C SER A 270 -11.96 -47.81 5.17
N GLY A 271 -13.11 -47.26 4.79
CA GLY A 271 -14.29 -48.06 4.50
C GLY A 271 -15.42 -47.20 3.92
N TYR A 272 -16.64 -47.64 4.20
CA TYR A 272 -17.83 -46.86 3.92
C TYR A 272 -18.62 -46.68 5.21
N VAL A 273 -19.29 -45.53 5.31
CA VAL A 273 -20.19 -45.17 6.41
C VAL A 273 -21.52 -44.72 5.81
N GLU A 274 -22.61 -44.86 6.55
CA GLU A 274 -23.91 -44.33 6.16
C GLU A 274 -24.22 -43.03 6.90
N ASP A 275 -24.76 -42.05 6.18
CA ASP A 275 -25.28 -40.82 6.78
C ASP A 275 -26.71 -41.02 7.34
N ILE A 276 -27.29 -39.98 7.93
CA ILE A 276 -28.66 -39.99 8.47
C ILE A 276 -29.75 -40.39 7.45
N ASN A 277 -29.48 -40.30 6.15
CA ASN A 277 -30.42 -40.68 5.09
C ASN A 277 -30.11 -42.06 4.50
N GLY A 278 -29.18 -42.82 5.08
CA GLY A 278 -28.73 -44.10 4.54
C GLY A 278 -27.82 -43.99 3.31
N LYS A 279 -27.28 -42.79 3.01
CA LYS A 279 -26.34 -42.62 1.90
C LYS A 279 -24.99 -43.22 2.28
N LYS A 280 -24.52 -44.19 1.50
CA LYS A 280 -23.20 -44.80 1.64
C LYS A 280 -22.09 -43.87 1.15
N ILE A 281 -21.17 -43.49 2.03
CA ILE A 281 -20.09 -42.52 1.78
C ILE A 281 -18.73 -43.15 2.09
N ARG A 282 -17.73 -42.90 1.24
CA ARG A 282 -16.36 -43.37 1.44
C ARG A 282 -15.65 -42.54 2.50
N TYR A 283 -14.97 -43.19 3.44
CA TYR A 283 -14.00 -42.54 4.33
C TYR A 283 -12.57 -43.05 4.09
N TYR A 284 -11.59 -42.20 4.37
CA TYR A 284 -10.18 -42.40 4.05
C TYR A 284 -9.30 -42.40 5.30
N PRO A 285 -8.10 -43.01 5.28
CA PRO A 285 -7.17 -42.92 6.41
C PRO A 285 -6.72 -41.48 6.64
N TRP A 286 -6.67 -41.01 7.89
CA TRP A 286 -6.18 -39.67 8.23
C TRP A 286 -4.77 -39.39 7.71
N SER A 287 -3.89 -40.40 7.74
CA SER A 287 -2.51 -40.36 7.22
C SER A 287 -2.42 -40.12 5.71
N SER A 288 -3.52 -40.32 4.96
CA SER A 288 -3.57 -40.00 3.52
C SER A 288 -3.91 -38.53 3.23
N SER A 289 -4.35 -37.78 4.26
CA SER A 289 -4.62 -36.35 4.15
C SER A 289 -3.32 -35.53 4.14
N SER A 290 -3.41 -34.23 3.89
CA SER A 290 -2.31 -33.29 4.06
C SER A 290 -2.16 -32.76 5.49
N TYR A 291 -2.93 -33.26 6.47
CA TYR A 291 -2.79 -32.81 7.86
C TYR A 291 -1.37 -33.08 8.39
N GLY A 292 -0.86 -32.17 9.23
CA GLY A 292 0.51 -32.22 9.76
C GLY A 292 1.55 -31.53 8.87
N GLU A 293 1.25 -31.29 7.59
CA GLU A 293 2.09 -30.45 6.74
C GLU A 293 1.82 -28.95 7.00
N PRO A 294 2.86 -28.07 7.01
CA PRO A 294 2.66 -26.64 7.28
C PRO A 294 1.64 -25.96 6.36
N ASP A 295 1.62 -26.34 5.08
CA ASP A 295 0.68 -25.83 4.07
C ASP A 295 -0.49 -26.79 3.76
N GLY A 296 -0.66 -27.83 4.56
CA GLY A 296 -1.73 -28.82 4.45
C GLY A 296 -2.94 -28.54 5.34
N LEU A 297 -3.82 -29.53 5.49
CA LEU A 297 -5.09 -29.40 6.20
C LEU A 297 -4.89 -28.86 7.62
N PHE A 298 -5.73 -27.87 7.99
CA PHE A 298 -5.67 -27.12 9.25
C PHE A 298 -4.34 -26.38 9.57
N GLY A 299 -3.37 -26.39 8.65
CA GLY A 299 -2.11 -25.67 8.79
C GLY A 299 -2.19 -24.15 8.54
N ILE A 300 -1.03 -23.56 8.26
CA ILE A 300 -0.82 -22.12 8.08
C ILE A 300 -1.75 -21.54 7.02
N ASN A 301 -2.54 -20.51 7.31
CA ASN A 301 -3.49 -19.90 6.36
C ASN A 301 -4.56 -20.86 5.79
N CYS A 302 -4.83 -22.01 6.42
CA CYS A 302 -5.89 -22.92 6.00
C CYS A 302 -7.30 -22.34 6.26
N GLY A 303 -8.13 -22.31 5.22
CA GLY A 303 -9.55 -21.90 5.32
C GLY A 303 -10.48 -22.99 5.86
N HIS A 304 -10.04 -24.25 5.84
CA HIS A 304 -10.86 -25.39 6.22
C HIS A 304 -11.06 -25.53 7.73
N HIS A 305 -12.13 -26.23 8.09
CA HIS A 305 -12.41 -26.78 9.40
C HIS A 305 -12.96 -28.20 9.25
N GLY A 306 -12.80 -29.03 10.27
CA GLY A 306 -13.40 -30.38 10.32
C GLY A 306 -14.66 -30.39 11.16
N LEU A 307 -15.61 -31.25 10.86
CA LEU A 307 -16.70 -31.58 11.77
C LEU A 307 -16.64 -33.06 12.14
N PRO A 308 -16.99 -33.45 13.38
CA PRO A 308 -17.22 -34.84 13.69
C PRO A 308 -18.29 -35.41 12.75
N PHE A 309 -18.05 -36.61 12.22
CA PHE A 309 -19.03 -37.34 11.43
C PHE A 309 -19.46 -38.58 12.21
N ILE A 310 -20.73 -38.65 12.57
CA ILE A 310 -21.29 -39.75 13.35
C ILE A 310 -22.12 -40.62 12.40
N PRO A 311 -21.79 -41.91 12.22
CA PRO A 311 -22.59 -42.84 11.42
C PRO A 311 -24.07 -42.77 11.81
N TYR A 312 -24.96 -42.75 10.81
CA TYR A 312 -26.42 -42.73 10.97
C TYR A 312 -27.02 -41.46 11.62
N VAL A 313 -26.19 -40.52 12.09
CA VAL A 313 -26.63 -39.30 12.78
C VAL A 313 -26.23 -38.05 11.98
N SER A 314 -24.99 -38.01 11.50
CA SER A 314 -24.51 -36.90 10.68
C SER A 314 -24.99 -37.04 9.25
N ARG A 315 -25.20 -35.90 8.58
CA ARG A 315 -25.42 -35.82 7.13
C ARG A 315 -24.10 -35.47 6.45
N GLU A 316 -23.86 -35.97 5.23
CA GLU A 316 -22.78 -35.44 4.39
C GLU A 316 -23.04 -33.96 4.05
N ARG A 317 -22.17 -33.06 4.54
CA ARG A 317 -22.35 -31.61 4.37
C ARG A 317 -21.62 -31.05 3.16
N TRP A 318 -20.52 -31.67 2.75
CA TRP A 318 -19.62 -31.16 1.72
C TRP A 318 -19.21 -32.25 0.75
N GLN A 319 -19.06 -31.87 -0.52
CA GLN A 319 -18.59 -32.75 -1.59
C GLN A 319 -17.09 -32.54 -1.86
N PRO A 320 -16.36 -33.60 -2.28
CA PRO A 320 -14.99 -33.48 -2.74
C PRO A 320 -14.81 -32.49 -3.90
N THR A 321 -13.61 -31.94 -4.06
CA THR A 321 -13.27 -31.12 -5.23
C THR A 321 -13.31 -31.97 -6.50
N GLU A 322 -14.12 -31.55 -7.46
CA GLU A 322 -14.19 -32.15 -8.80
C GLU A 322 -13.27 -31.40 -9.77
N ASP A 323 -13.37 -30.07 -9.82
CA ASP A 323 -12.55 -29.21 -10.69
C ASP A 323 -11.39 -28.55 -9.90
N PHE A 324 -10.21 -29.17 -9.99
CA PHE A 324 -8.99 -28.66 -9.37
C PHE A 324 -8.44 -27.41 -10.05
N GLU A 325 -8.68 -27.25 -11.36
CA GLU A 325 -8.18 -26.11 -12.12
C GLU A 325 -8.94 -24.85 -11.78
N GLU A 326 -10.27 -24.91 -11.69
CA GLU A 326 -11.10 -23.79 -11.25
C GLU A 326 -10.75 -23.38 -9.83
N ASN A 327 -10.56 -24.34 -8.94
CA ASN A 327 -10.11 -24.05 -7.58
C ASN A 327 -8.76 -23.29 -7.56
N ASP A 328 -7.79 -23.70 -8.39
CA ASP A 328 -6.49 -23.02 -8.45
C ASP A 328 -6.61 -21.61 -9.07
N ARG A 329 -7.48 -21.42 -10.08
CA ARG A 329 -7.79 -20.10 -10.64
C ARG A 329 -8.35 -19.16 -9.57
N GLU A 330 -9.33 -19.61 -8.79
CA GLU A 330 -9.92 -18.84 -7.69
C GLU A 330 -8.92 -18.54 -6.57
N TYR A 331 -8.06 -19.51 -6.23
CA TYR A 331 -6.98 -19.30 -5.28
C TYR A 331 -6.02 -18.19 -5.73
N ARG A 332 -5.59 -18.20 -7.00
CA ARG A 332 -4.69 -17.18 -7.59
C ARG A 332 -5.32 -15.79 -7.62
N LYS A 333 -6.62 -15.69 -7.91
CA LYS A 333 -7.36 -14.41 -7.84
C LYS A 333 -7.27 -13.79 -6.44
N MET A 334 -7.53 -14.58 -5.41
CA MET A 334 -7.40 -14.14 -4.02
C MET A 334 -5.97 -13.77 -3.63
N GLN A 335 -4.95 -14.50 -4.10
CA GLN A 335 -3.54 -14.14 -3.82
C GLN A 335 -3.15 -12.82 -4.48
N THR A 336 -3.65 -12.55 -5.68
CA THR A 336 -3.39 -11.30 -6.40
C THR A 336 -4.05 -10.11 -5.70
N GLN A 337 -5.31 -10.26 -5.23
CA GLN A 337 -5.95 -9.24 -4.39
C GLN A 337 -5.09 -8.91 -3.16
N ARG A 338 -4.59 -9.93 -2.44
CA ARG A 338 -3.73 -9.71 -1.26
C ARG A 338 -2.41 -9.02 -1.59
N ALA A 339 -1.87 -9.20 -2.80
CA ALA A 339 -0.69 -8.46 -3.24
C ALA A 339 -1.00 -6.97 -3.43
N LEU A 340 -2.11 -6.67 -4.11
CA LEU A 340 -2.57 -5.29 -4.31
C LEU A 340 -2.94 -4.60 -3.00
N GLU A 341 -3.57 -5.30 -2.05
CA GLU A 341 -3.85 -4.81 -0.69
C GLU A 341 -2.54 -4.38 0.03
N ARG A 342 -1.49 -5.22 -0.03
CA ARG A 342 -0.18 -4.89 0.55
C ARG A 342 0.47 -3.68 -0.13
N ASP A 343 0.35 -3.55 -1.44
CA ASP A 343 0.91 -2.42 -2.19
C ASP A 343 0.23 -1.09 -1.79
N VAL A 344 -1.08 -1.11 -1.54
CA VAL A 344 -1.84 0.04 -1.02
C VAL A 344 -1.35 0.41 0.38
N ARG A 345 -1.21 -0.56 1.29
CA ARG A 345 -0.69 -0.32 2.65
C ARG A 345 0.70 0.30 2.62
N LYS A 346 1.63 -0.30 1.87
CA LYS A 346 3.00 0.22 1.71
C LYS A 346 3.00 1.67 1.23
N GLN A 347 2.11 2.00 0.29
CA GLN A 347 2.01 3.35 -0.23
C GLN A 347 1.41 4.35 0.77
N LYS A 348 0.42 3.94 1.56
CA LYS A 348 -0.12 4.76 2.66
C LYS A 348 0.95 5.05 3.71
N ARG A 349 1.70 4.03 4.11
CA ARG A 349 2.83 4.18 5.04
C ARG A 349 3.85 5.17 4.51
N LEU A 350 4.22 5.07 3.23
CA LEU A 350 5.13 6.03 2.59
C LEU A 350 4.61 7.47 2.65
N CYS A 351 3.31 7.69 2.39
CA CYS A 351 2.70 9.01 2.53
C CYS A 351 2.84 9.53 3.97
N SER A 352 2.56 8.69 4.97
CA SER A 352 2.72 9.07 6.38
C SER A 352 4.17 9.39 6.75
N LEU A 353 5.17 8.69 6.19
CA LEU A 353 6.59 8.99 6.43
C LEU A 353 7.01 10.33 5.80
N TYR A 354 6.54 10.66 4.59
CA TYR A 354 6.80 11.96 3.97
C TYR A 354 6.11 13.11 4.71
N ASP A 355 4.92 12.87 5.23
CA ASP A 355 4.20 13.84 6.07
C ASP A 355 4.97 14.10 7.39
N GLU A 356 5.50 13.04 8.03
CA GLU A 356 6.25 13.12 9.28
C GLU A 356 7.52 13.99 9.14
N ILE A 357 8.27 13.84 8.04
CA ILE A 357 9.43 14.71 7.77
C ILE A 357 9.07 16.12 7.28
N GLY A 358 7.82 16.34 6.85
CA GLY A 358 7.35 17.63 6.32
C GLY A 358 7.66 17.87 4.84
N ASP A 359 7.97 16.83 4.06
CA ASP A 359 8.28 16.94 2.63
C ASP A 359 7.01 16.90 1.78
N LYS A 360 6.45 18.08 1.54
CA LYS A 360 5.19 18.28 0.80
C LYS A 360 5.27 17.76 -0.63
N GLU A 361 6.40 17.95 -1.31
CA GLU A 361 6.56 17.56 -2.71
C GLU A 361 6.54 16.04 -2.87
N SER A 362 7.36 15.33 -2.07
CA SER A 362 7.39 13.87 -2.08
C SER A 362 6.06 13.28 -1.60
N PHE A 363 5.39 13.94 -0.67
CA PHE A 363 4.05 13.59 -0.24
C PHE A 363 3.03 13.65 -1.39
N GLU A 364 2.99 14.75 -2.14
CA GLU A 364 2.07 14.92 -3.28
C GLU A 364 2.26 13.82 -4.32
N GLN A 365 3.51 13.52 -4.68
CA GLN A 365 3.85 12.43 -5.61
C GLN A 365 3.42 11.05 -5.08
N ALA A 366 3.71 10.77 -3.81
CA ALA A 366 3.33 9.51 -3.17
C ALA A 366 1.80 9.35 -3.07
N ALA A 367 1.06 10.44 -2.86
CA ALA A 367 -0.39 10.46 -2.79
C ALA A 367 -1.04 10.18 -4.15
N VAL A 368 -0.48 10.69 -5.25
CA VAL A 368 -0.95 10.34 -6.61
C VAL A 368 -0.75 8.85 -6.87
N ALA A 369 0.44 8.32 -6.56
CA ALA A 369 0.72 6.90 -6.68
C ALA A 369 -0.22 6.04 -5.81
N LEU A 370 -0.56 6.51 -4.60
CA LEU A 370 -1.57 5.86 -3.73
C LEU A 370 -2.92 5.75 -4.42
N LYS A 371 -3.42 6.83 -5.02
CA LYS A 371 -4.73 6.82 -5.69
C LYS A 371 -4.75 5.90 -6.89
N SER A 372 -3.66 5.82 -7.65
CA SER A 372 -3.51 4.84 -8.73
C SER A 372 -3.57 3.39 -8.20
N LYS A 373 -2.86 3.08 -7.11
CA LYS A 373 -2.90 1.74 -6.49
C LYS A 373 -4.28 1.39 -5.93
N GLU A 374 -4.95 2.33 -5.27
CA GLU A 374 -6.32 2.15 -4.76
C GLU A 374 -7.33 1.90 -5.90
N ALA A 375 -7.19 2.63 -7.01
CA ALA A 375 -8.01 2.42 -8.21
C ALA A 375 -7.75 1.06 -8.85
N ARG A 376 -6.48 0.64 -8.96
CA ARG A 376 -6.09 -0.69 -9.47
C ARG A 376 -6.68 -1.81 -8.63
N LEU A 377 -6.60 -1.72 -7.30
CA LEU A 377 -7.22 -2.69 -6.38
C LEU A 377 -8.74 -2.74 -6.57
N ALA A 378 -9.39 -1.57 -6.63
CA ALA A 378 -10.84 -1.50 -6.84
C ALA A 378 -11.26 -2.14 -8.17
N ALA A 379 -10.58 -1.80 -9.27
CA ALA A 379 -10.84 -2.37 -10.59
C ALA A 379 -10.64 -3.89 -10.58
N TYR A 380 -9.54 -4.38 -9.99
CA TYR A 380 -9.25 -5.81 -9.90
C TYR A 380 -10.33 -6.57 -9.12
N THR A 381 -10.74 -6.04 -7.96
CA THR A 381 -11.80 -6.66 -7.15
C THR A 381 -13.14 -6.70 -7.89
N LYS A 382 -13.51 -5.63 -8.59
CA LYS A 382 -14.74 -5.57 -9.39
C LYS A 382 -14.69 -6.56 -10.56
N GLN A 383 -13.59 -6.58 -11.32
CA GLN A 383 -13.41 -7.47 -12.47
C GLN A 383 -13.50 -8.96 -12.09
N ASN A 384 -13.02 -9.32 -10.90
CA ASN A 384 -12.94 -10.70 -10.45
C ASN A 384 -14.06 -11.09 -9.45
N GLY A 385 -15.05 -10.22 -9.22
CA GLY A 385 -16.15 -10.50 -8.27
C GLY A 385 -15.69 -10.68 -6.82
N LEU A 386 -14.55 -10.12 -6.44
CA LEU A 386 -13.98 -10.27 -5.10
C LEU A 386 -14.46 -9.17 -4.15
N ALA A 387 -14.72 -9.50 -2.90
CA ALA A 387 -15.04 -8.53 -1.87
C ALA A 387 -13.79 -7.72 -1.45
N ARG A 388 -13.87 -6.39 -1.56
CA ARG A 388 -12.79 -5.49 -1.10
C ARG A 388 -12.75 -5.44 0.43
N ARG A 389 -11.55 -5.61 0.99
CA ARG A 389 -11.30 -5.66 2.43
C ARG A 389 -10.56 -4.42 2.91
N LYS A 390 -11.32 -3.35 3.20
CA LYS A 390 -10.74 -2.06 3.63
C LYS A 390 -9.95 -2.17 4.94
N ASP A 391 -10.33 -3.10 5.81
CA ASP A 391 -9.61 -3.44 7.05
C ASP A 391 -8.14 -3.79 6.77
N ARG A 392 -7.86 -4.49 5.66
CA ARG A 392 -6.49 -4.86 5.24
C ARG A 392 -5.75 -3.75 4.51
N GLU A 393 -6.33 -2.57 4.37
CA GLU A 393 -5.69 -1.42 3.76
C GLU A 393 -5.38 -0.33 4.80
N GLN A 394 -5.71 -0.54 6.07
CA GLN A 394 -5.50 0.43 7.13
C GLN A 394 -4.02 0.47 7.54
N VAL A 395 -3.56 1.66 7.87
CA VAL A 395 -2.19 1.93 8.33
C VAL A 395 -2.28 2.98 9.42
N PHE A 396 -1.63 2.71 10.55
CA PHE A 396 -1.51 3.67 11.65
C PHE A 396 -0.90 5.00 11.19
N GLY A 397 -1.40 6.10 11.72
CA GLY A 397 -0.96 7.43 11.31
C GLY A 397 -1.48 7.88 9.94
N PHE A 398 -2.09 7.00 9.13
CA PHE A 398 -2.81 7.40 7.91
C PHE A 398 -4.25 7.78 8.23
N GLU A 399 -4.40 8.88 8.98
CA GLU A 399 -5.71 9.33 9.48
C GLU A 399 -6.51 10.14 8.45
N ARG A 400 -7.70 10.60 8.84
CA ARG A 400 -8.59 11.41 8.00
C ARG A 400 -7.88 12.62 7.39
N GLY A 401 -7.00 13.29 8.14
CA GLY A 401 -6.24 14.44 7.67
C GLY A 401 -5.31 14.10 6.50
N ILE A 402 -4.44 13.09 6.67
CA ILE A 402 -3.52 12.63 5.62
C ILE A 402 -4.30 12.10 4.41
N SER A 403 -5.38 11.35 4.64
CA SER A 403 -6.25 10.85 3.58
C SER A 403 -6.87 12.00 2.76
N ALA A 404 -7.37 13.05 3.41
CA ALA A 404 -7.95 14.21 2.73
C ALA A 404 -6.89 14.96 1.90
N ARG A 405 -5.70 15.19 2.47
CA ARG A 405 -4.57 15.80 1.73
C ARG A 405 -4.16 14.95 0.53
N SER A 406 -4.15 13.61 0.68
CA SER A 406 -3.81 12.71 -0.42
C SER A 406 -4.81 12.80 -1.59
N VAL A 407 -6.11 12.95 -1.27
CA VAL A 407 -7.15 13.18 -2.29
C VAL A 407 -6.98 14.54 -2.96
N ALA A 408 -6.70 15.59 -2.19
CA ALA A 408 -6.49 16.93 -2.71
C ALA A 408 -5.27 17.00 -3.66
N ALA A 409 -4.15 16.41 -3.27
CA ALA A 409 -2.94 16.32 -4.09
C ALA A 409 -3.22 15.65 -5.44
N ASN A 410 -3.93 14.50 -5.43
CA ASN A 410 -4.31 13.84 -6.67
C ASN A 410 -5.24 14.69 -7.52
N LYS A 411 -6.24 15.36 -6.94
CA LYS A 411 -7.15 16.25 -7.70
C LYS A 411 -6.42 17.40 -8.37
N LYS A 412 -5.46 18.02 -7.67
CA LYS A 412 -4.61 19.09 -8.21
C LYS A 412 -3.85 18.61 -9.45
N VAL A 413 -3.15 17.48 -9.34
CA VAL A 413 -2.37 16.89 -10.45
C VAL A 413 -3.27 16.47 -11.61
N GLN A 414 -4.45 15.90 -11.34
CA GLN A 414 -5.40 15.56 -12.41
C GLN A 414 -5.94 16.81 -13.13
N LYS A 415 -6.16 17.92 -12.40
CA LYS A 415 -6.57 19.19 -13.01
C LYS A 415 -5.45 19.77 -13.89
N GLU A 416 -4.21 19.72 -13.42
CA GLU A 416 -3.03 20.16 -14.19
C GLU A 416 -2.85 19.31 -15.46
N LEU A 417 -3.00 17.98 -15.37
CA LEU A 417 -2.93 17.08 -16.53
C LEU A 417 -4.08 17.32 -17.51
N ALA A 418 -5.31 17.54 -17.02
CA ALA A 418 -6.46 17.86 -17.86
C ALA A 418 -6.26 19.20 -18.58
N GLN A 419 -5.77 20.22 -17.87
CA GLN A 419 -5.45 21.51 -18.47
C GLN A 419 -4.34 21.37 -19.52
N LYS A 420 -3.29 20.61 -19.23
CA LYS A 420 -2.22 20.35 -20.18
C LYS A 420 -2.73 19.63 -21.42
N ALA A 421 -3.60 18.64 -21.27
CA ALA A 421 -4.20 17.92 -22.40
C ALA A 421 -5.08 18.85 -23.26
N ALA A 422 -5.85 19.75 -22.63
CA ALA A 422 -6.60 20.78 -23.33
C ALA A 422 -5.66 21.76 -24.07
N ASP A 423 -4.63 22.26 -23.38
CA ASP A 423 -3.63 23.16 -23.96
C ASP A 423 -2.88 22.50 -25.13
N ASP A 424 -2.56 21.21 -25.04
CA ASP A 424 -1.89 20.45 -26.10
C ASP A 424 -2.80 20.28 -27.33
N LYS A 425 -4.12 20.10 -27.13
CA LYS A 425 -5.12 20.08 -28.20
C LYS A 425 -5.17 21.45 -28.91
N ILE A 426 -5.28 22.54 -28.16
CA ILE A 426 -5.31 23.91 -28.70
C ILE A 426 -4.01 24.20 -29.47
N LYS A 427 -2.85 23.88 -28.90
CA LYS A 427 -1.55 24.04 -29.59
C LYS A 427 -1.48 23.22 -30.87
N ALA A 428 -2.05 22.02 -30.91
CA ALA A 428 -2.09 21.20 -32.11
C ALA A 428 -2.99 21.83 -33.20
N GLU A 429 -4.11 22.44 -32.82
CA GLU A 429 -5.00 23.17 -33.74
C GLU A 429 -4.33 24.45 -34.27
N ILE A 430 -3.69 25.25 -33.40
CA ILE A 430 -2.91 26.43 -33.82
C ILE A 430 -1.77 26.03 -34.78
N LYS A 431 -1.11 24.88 -34.58
CA LYS A 431 -0.09 24.42 -35.54
C LYS A 431 -0.66 24.10 -36.91
N LYS A 432 -1.93 23.67 -37.01
CA LYS A 432 -2.59 23.36 -38.30
C LYS A 432 -2.85 24.61 -39.13
N THR A 433 -2.96 25.80 -38.52
CA THR A 433 -3.10 27.09 -39.23
C THR A 433 -1.80 27.54 -39.92
N GLY A 434 -0.71 26.77 -39.77
CA GLY A 434 0.58 27.08 -40.37
C GLY A 434 1.49 27.95 -39.49
N MET A 435 1.12 28.20 -38.24
CA MET A 435 1.97 28.87 -37.25
C MET A 435 3.20 28.02 -36.90
N ARG A 436 4.40 28.57 -37.14
CA ARG A 436 5.69 27.89 -36.93
C ARG A 436 6.42 28.48 -35.72
N GLY A 437 6.82 27.61 -34.80
CA GLY A 437 7.56 27.95 -33.59
C GLY A 437 7.07 27.17 -32.37
N GLU A 438 7.64 27.46 -31.20
CA GLU A 438 7.15 26.94 -29.94
C GLU A 438 5.99 27.81 -29.44
N ILE A 439 4.80 27.22 -29.35
CA ILE A 439 3.57 27.93 -28.97
C ILE A 439 3.36 27.83 -27.46
N SER A 440 3.21 28.98 -26.82
CA SER A 440 2.81 29.12 -25.42
C SER A 440 1.42 29.74 -25.35
N LEU A 441 0.49 29.04 -24.69
CA LEU A 441 -0.79 29.60 -24.30
C LEU A 441 -0.60 30.31 -22.97
N ARG A 442 -1.24 31.47 -22.76
CA ARG A 442 -1.09 32.31 -21.56
C ARG A 442 0.38 32.64 -21.27
N PRO A 443 1.08 33.32 -22.19
CA PRO A 443 2.52 33.55 -22.09
C PRO A 443 2.88 34.54 -20.97
N GLU A 444 4.10 34.41 -20.46
CA GLU A 444 4.71 35.41 -19.59
C GLU A 444 4.86 36.74 -20.34
N LYS A 445 4.51 37.84 -19.66
CA LYS A 445 4.49 39.18 -20.22
C LYS A 445 5.85 39.81 -20.01
N LEU A 446 6.61 39.95 -21.10
CA LEU A 446 7.93 40.54 -21.04
C LEU A 446 7.81 42.04 -20.74
N ASP A 447 8.56 42.53 -19.75
CA ASP A 447 8.75 43.97 -19.54
C ASP A 447 9.66 44.53 -20.63
N VAL A 448 9.08 45.34 -21.51
CA VAL A 448 9.77 45.98 -22.65
C VAL A 448 9.98 47.47 -22.44
N SER A 449 9.82 47.98 -21.22
CA SER A 449 10.05 49.41 -20.89
C SER A 449 11.45 49.89 -21.30
N GLY A 450 12.46 49.04 -21.16
CA GLY A 450 13.85 49.31 -21.57
C GLY A 450 14.18 49.00 -23.03
N PHE A 451 13.21 48.57 -23.85
CA PHE A 451 13.45 48.14 -25.23
C PHE A 451 13.34 49.33 -26.19
N SER A 452 14.04 49.28 -27.33
CA SER A 452 13.83 50.23 -28.41
C SER A 452 12.50 49.95 -29.14
N PHE A 453 11.90 50.98 -29.74
CA PHE A 453 10.69 50.85 -30.55
C PHE A 453 11.01 51.25 -32.00
N ASP A 454 10.86 50.30 -32.92
CA ASP A 454 11.24 50.48 -34.33
C ASP A 454 10.16 51.23 -35.13
N ASP A 455 9.96 52.51 -34.80
CA ASP A 455 8.92 53.35 -35.41
C ASP A 455 9.09 53.47 -36.93
N ALA A 456 10.33 53.50 -37.44
CA ALA A 456 10.59 53.54 -38.86
C ALA A 456 10.05 52.27 -39.55
N HIS A 457 10.37 51.09 -39.03
CA HIS A 457 9.87 49.85 -39.60
C HIS A 457 8.35 49.72 -39.42
N ILE A 458 7.82 50.04 -38.24
CA ILE A 458 6.40 49.84 -37.89
C ILE A 458 5.49 50.81 -38.64
N ASN A 459 5.81 52.10 -38.61
CA ASN A 459 4.90 53.16 -39.06
C ASN A 459 5.29 53.79 -40.39
N LYS A 460 6.58 53.85 -40.74
CA LYS A 460 7.02 54.47 -42.01
C LYS A 460 7.11 53.46 -43.15
N GLU A 461 7.62 52.25 -42.89
CA GLU A 461 7.78 51.22 -43.93
C GLU A 461 6.53 50.33 -44.08
N ARG A 462 5.90 49.98 -42.96
CA ARG A 462 4.76 49.06 -42.92
C ARG A 462 3.41 49.72 -42.71
N GLU A 463 3.40 51.02 -42.42
CA GLU A 463 2.19 51.84 -42.23
C GLU A 463 1.19 51.26 -41.21
N HIS A 464 1.68 50.61 -40.14
CA HIS A 464 0.83 49.97 -39.13
C HIS A 464 0.11 50.96 -38.21
N GLN A 465 0.60 52.20 -38.10
CA GLN A 465 0.06 53.28 -37.25
C GLN A 465 -0.13 52.86 -35.78
N VAL A 466 0.84 52.13 -35.24
CA VAL A 466 0.86 51.66 -33.85
C VAL A 466 1.83 52.50 -33.04
N THR A 467 1.37 53.00 -31.89
CA THR A 467 2.22 53.69 -30.93
C THR A 467 2.95 52.72 -30.02
N ARG A 468 4.04 53.17 -29.38
CA ARG A 468 4.76 52.36 -28.38
C ARG A 468 3.85 51.86 -27.26
N SER A 469 3.01 52.74 -26.70
CA SER A 469 2.08 52.39 -25.62
C SER A 469 1.06 51.33 -26.06
N GLU A 470 0.61 51.36 -27.32
CA GLU A 470 -0.27 50.32 -27.86
C GLU A 470 0.45 48.99 -28.03
N ALA A 471 1.72 48.98 -28.48
CA ALA A 471 2.52 47.76 -28.56
C ALA A 471 2.73 47.14 -27.17
N GLU A 472 3.06 47.94 -26.16
CA GLU A 472 3.17 47.47 -24.76
C GLU A 472 1.84 46.87 -24.28
N ARG A 473 0.71 47.54 -24.57
CA ARG A 473 -0.63 47.03 -24.25
C ARG A 473 -0.92 45.69 -24.95
N PHE A 474 -0.58 45.54 -26.23
CA PHE A 474 -0.79 44.28 -26.96
C PHE A 474 0.01 43.11 -26.37
N ILE A 475 1.23 43.34 -25.87
CA ILE A 475 1.98 42.31 -25.14
C ILE A 475 1.20 41.89 -23.90
N HIS A 476 0.71 42.85 -23.10
CA HIS A 476 -0.09 42.57 -21.90
C HIS A 476 -1.40 41.83 -22.21
N GLU A 477 -2.05 42.13 -23.33
CA GLU A 477 -3.31 41.50 -23.76
C GLU A 477 -3.12 40.14 -24.46
N ALA A 478 -1.89 39.80 -24.87
CA ALA A 478 -1.63 38.58 -25.65
C ALA A 478 -1.94 37.25 -24.92
N ASP A 479 -2.82 36.44 -25.45
CA ASP A 479 -3.16 35.10 -24.93
C ASP A 479 -2.29 34.00 -25.55
N VAL A 480 -1.59 34.28 -26.66
CA VAL A 480 -0.68 33.36 -27.34
C VAL A 480 0.68 34.02 -27.57
N ALA A 481 1.77 33.29 -27.31
CA ALA A 481 3.09 33.64 -27.79
C ALA A 481 3.71 32.53 -28.63
N VAL A 482 4.43 32.91 -29.67
CA VAL A 482 5.21 31.99 -30.51
C VAL A 482 6.68 32.35 -30.41
N LYS A 483 7.47 31.47 -29.80
CA LYS A 483 8.92 31.61 -29.73
C LYS A 483 9.55 30.99 -30.98
N LYS A 484 10.47 31.74 -31.59
CA LYS A 484 11.25 31.32 -32.76
C LYS A 484 12.74 31.48 -32.46
N TRP A 485 13.57 30.70 -33.17
CA TRP A 485 15.04 30.79 -33.07
C TRP A 485 15.55 30.69 -31.63
N ASN A 486 15.18 29.61 -30.92
CA ASN A 486 15.54 29.36 -29.53
C ASN A 486 15.19 30.50 -28.55
N GLY A 487 14.12 31.27 -28.82
CA GLY A 487 13.63 32.32 -27.92
C GLY A 487 14.18 33.72 -28.20
N ARG A 488 15.02 33.90 -29.23
CA ARG A 488 15.45 35.24 -29.69
C ARG A 488 14.28 36.09 -30.14
N PHE A 489 13.33 35.51 -30.86
CA PHE A 489 12.12 36.20 -31.29
C PHE A 489 10.91 35.65 -30.55
N VAL A 490 10.18 36.52 -29.86
CA VAL A 490 8.93 36.20 -29.19
C VAL A 490 7.82 37.03 -29.83
N ASN A 491 6.92 36.33 -30.53
CA ASN A 491 5.77 36.95 -31.18
C ASN A 491 4.55 36.80 -30.27
N TYR A 492 4.07 37.90 -29.72
CA TYR A 492 2.84 37.98 -28.92
C TYR A 492 1.64 38.26 -29.82
N TYR A 493 0.56 37.52 -29.61
CA TYR A 493 -0.70 37.68 -30.34
C TYR A 493 -1.83 37.78 -29.32
N GLY A 494 -2.70 38.78 -29.47
CA GLY A 494 -3.86 38.99 -28.60
C GLY A 494 -5.13 39.32 -29.37
N PRO A 495 -6.23 39.63 -28.67
CA PRO A 495 -7.51 39.96 -29.30
C PRO A 495 -7.47 41.28 -30.08
N ASN A 496 -6.61 42.23 -29.69
CA ASN A 496 -6.58 43.60 -30.25
C ASN A 496 -5.36 43.89 -31.14
N GLY A 497 -4.31 43.07 -31.07
CA GLY A 497 -3.09 43.28 -31.84
C GLY A 497 -1.96 42.29 -31.51
N ALA A 498 -0.92 42.31 -32.32
CA ALA A 498 0.24 41.44 -32.21
C ALA A 498 1.54 42.25 -32.19
N VAL A 499 2.56 41.72 -31.49
CA VAL A 499 3.85 42.38 -31.29
C VAL A 499 4.98 41.39 -31.36
N PHE A 500 5.99 41.67 -32.18
CA PHE A 500 7.14 40.80 -32.35
C PHE A 500 8.36 41.45 -31.69
N VAL A 501 8.89 40.78 -30.68
CA VAL A 501 9.99 41.26 -29.86
C VAL A 501 11.26 40.48 -30.17
N ASP A 502 12.35 41.20 -30.46
CA ASP A 502 13.71 40.66 -30.48
C ASP A 502 14.30 40.82 -29.07
N THR A 503 14.42 39.72 -28.35
CA THR A 503 14.87 39.71 -26.95
C THR A 503 16.38 39.91 -26.82
N GLU A 504 17.15 39.54 -27.84
CA GLU A 504 18.60 39.67 -27.86
C GLU A 504 19.02 41.13 -28.10
N ASN A 505 18.39 41.77 -29.08
CA ASN A 505 18.64 43.18 -29.40
C ASN A 505 17.80 44.16 -28.54
N LYS A 506 16.96 43.64 -27.64
CA LYS A 506 16.03 44.41 -26.81
C LYS A 506 15.21 45.42 -27.64
N ASN A 507 14.55 44.93 -28.69
CA ASN A 507 13.83 45.76 -29.64
C ASN A 507 12.42 45.23 -29.91
N ILE A 508 11.42 46.11 -29.88
CA ILE A 508 10.09 45.87 -30.45
C ILE A 508 10.22 46.06 -31.96
N ARG A 509 10.35 44.95 -32.68
CA ARG A 509 10.69 44.96 -34.11
C ARG A 509 9.48 45.24 -34.99
N THR A 510 8.31 44.72 -34.64
CA THR A 510 7.06 45.06 -35.32
C THR A 510 5.86 44.97 -34.39
N ALA A 511 4.81 45.73 -34.67
CA ALA A 511 3.52 45.67 -33.99
C ALA A 511 2.40 46.06 -34.96
N PHE A 512 1.25 45.39 -34.88
CA PHE A 512 0.11 45.65 -35.76
C PHE A 512 -1.21 45.31 -35.08
N ARG A 513 -2.28 45.99 -35.49
CA ARG A 513 -3.63 45.82 -34.92
C ARG A 513 -4.35 44.59 -35.49
N ARG A 514 -5.42 44.15 -34.82
CA ARG A 514 -6.24 42.99 -35.23
C ARG A 514 -6.70 43.07 -36.69
N GLU A 515 -7.03 44.26 -37.19
CA GLU A 515 -7.52 44.46 -38.57
C GLU A 515 -6.49 44.04 -39.62
N GLN A 516 -5.20 44.07 -39.25
CA GLN A 516 -4.06 43.76 -40.10
C GLN A 516 -3.58 42.31 -39.95
N TYR A 517 -4.31 41.45 -39.22
CA TYR A 517 -3.98 40.03 -39.09
C TYR A 517 -4.04 39.33 -40.45
N ASP A 518 -2.99 38.57 -40.76
CA ASP A 518 -2.95 37.68 -41.92
C ASP A 518 -3.89 36.48 -41.71
N GLU A 519 -4.16 35.72 -42.78
CA GLU A 519 -5.08 34.58 -42.78
C GLU A 519 -4.76 33.57 -41.67
N ARG A 520 -3.49 33.22 -41.51
CA ARG A 520 -3.03 32.25 -40.50
C ARG A 520 -3.22 32.75 -39.07
N THR A 521 -3.01 34.05 -38.84
CA THR A 521 -3.23 34.68 -37.54
C THR A 521 -4.73 34.75 -37.23
N ARG A 522 -5.59 35.00 -38.23
CA ARG A 522 -7.06 34.97 -38.07
C ARG A 522 -7.56 33.57 -37.73
N GLU A 523 -7.14 32.54 -38.46
CA GLU A 523 -7.49 31.14 -38.15
C GLU A 523 -7.02 30.74 -36.75
N MET A 524 -5.82 31.16 -36.33
CA MET A 524 -5.35 30.95 -34.96
C MET A 524 -6.23 31.66 -33.93
N ARG A 525 -6.69 32.88 -34.22
CA ARG A 525 -7.62 33.62 -33.35
C ARG A 525 -8.95 32.89 -33.22
N GLU A 526 -9.49 32.33 -34.30
CA GLU A 526 -10.73 31.55 -34.28
C GLU A 526 -10.62 30.33 -33.36
N VAL A 527 -9.49 29.61 -33.40
CA VAL A 527 -9.22 28.49 -32.48
C VAL A 527 -9.26 28.95 -31.01
N MET A 528 -8.74 30.14 -30.70
CA MET A 528 -8.77 30.68 -29.34
C MET A 528 -10.16 31.15 -28.92
N GLU A 529 -10.90 31.82 -29.81
CA GLU A 529 -12.25 32.34 -29.54
C GLU A 529 -13.30 31.23 -29.37
N HIS A 530 -13.13 30.10 -30.08
CA HIS A 530 -14.01 28.94 -29.96
C HIS A 530 -13.89 28.18 -28.63
N GLU A 531 -12.74 28.26 -27.95
CA GLU A 531 -12.52 27.58 -26.65
C GLU A 531 -12.83 28.50 -25.46
N GLU A 532 -13.06 29.81 -25.68
CA GLU A 532 -13.55 30.76 -24.67
C GLU A 532 -15.10 30.84 -24.58
N SER A 533 -15.80 30.25 -25.56
CA SER A 533 -17.28 30.17 -25.65
C SER A 533 -17.82 28.88 -25.05
#